data_AF-A0AAV4H4J3-F1
#
_entry.id   AF-A0AAV4H4J3-F1
#
_cell.length_a   1.000
_cell.length_b   1.000
_cell.length_c   1.000
_cell.angle_alpha   90.00
_cell.angle_beta   90.00
_cell.angle_gamma   90.00
#
_symmetry.space_group_name_H-M   'P 1'
#
loop_
_entity.id
_entity.type
_entity.pdbx_description
1 polymer ?
#
loop_
_entity_poly.entity_id
_entity_poly.type
_entity_poly.pdbx_seq_one_letter_code
_entity_poly.pdbx_strand_id
1 'polypeptide(L)'
;MLRNYFFIALLLALATAQDGSDAELELEENFQETIIFLKKETFPGQNVFIRGGVGNGKGCAPDENPENDPCAIPINHLELDMDSETPLRDEWAESDLFLRWGENKVNENMTVPGTPAQWTTSEEGEDYFHSLNTYGEHYWMVHFDMDCSKLDNGFFDFKGYLDGQWENDINQGACGGDAAETPSYTSSNHIARCGYVNVFEWNQPQCTIDSIF
;
A
#
# COMPACT_ATOMS: atom_id res chain seq x y z
N MET A 1 22.83 -27.79 -69.87
CA MET A 1 24.24 -27.36 -69.67
C MET A 1 24.26 -26.35 -68.53
N LEU A 2 25.01 -26.68 -67.47
CA LEU A 2 25.61 -25.87 -66.40
C LEU A 2 25.16 -24.42 -66.07
N ARG A 3 25.00 -24.18 -64.74
CA ARG A 3 25.49 -23.04 -63.90
C ARG A 3 24.87 -21.64 -64.10
N ASN A 4 24.81 -20.69 -63.15
CA ASN A 4 24.99 -20.57 -61.69
C ASN A 4 24.57 -19.13 -61.28
N TYR A 5 24.10 -18.95 -60.03
CA TYR A 5 24.10 -17.75 -59.14
C TYR A 5 23.77 -16.32 -59.63
N PHE A 6 22.83 -15.63 -58.96
CA PHE A 6 23.15 -14.59 -57.95
C PHE A 6 21.88 -14.08 -57.21
N PHE A 7 22.06 -13.78 -55.93
CA PHE A 7 21.11 -13.24 -54.95
C PHE A 7 20.62 -11.82 -55.28
N ILE A 8 19.43 -11.43 -54.80
CA ILE A 8 19.18 -10.28 -53.89
C ILE A 8 17.69 -10.31 -53.48
N ALA A 9 17.48 -10.37 -52.15
CA ALA A 9 16.18 -10.18 -51.52
C ALA A 9 15.89 -8.68 -51.36
N LEU A 10 14.64 -8.28 -51.55
CA LEU A 10 14.13 -6.99 -51.09
C LEU A 10 12.88 -7.24 -50.25
N LEU A 11 13.10 -7.38 -48.94
CA LEU A 11 12.07 -7.24 -47.91
C LEU A 11 11.68 -5.75 -47.88
N LEU A 12 10.41 -5.42 -48.14
CA LEU A 12 9.84 -4.17 -47.64
C LEU A 12 9.51 -4.37 -46.16
N ALA A 13 10.24 -3.66 -45.30
CA ALA A 13 9.87 -3.47 -43.91
C ALA A 13 8.66 -2.52 -43.84
N LEU A 14 7.54 -2.99 -43.31
CA LEU A 14 6.64 -2.11 -42.57
C LEU A 14 7.18 -2.06 -41.14
N ALA A 15 7.64 -0.89 -40.71
CA ALA A 15 7.89 -0.63 -39.30
C ALA A 15 6.52 -0.48 -38.61
N THR A 16 6.21 -1.37 -37.68
CA THR A 16 5.12 -1.19 -36.72
C THR A 16 5.66 -0.38 -35.54
N ALA A 17 5.02 0.76 -35.26
CA ALA A 17 5.19 1.47 -34.00
C ALA A 17 4.46 0.67 -32.92
N GLN A 18 5.21 0.10 -31.98
CA GLN A 18 4.68 -0.66 -30.85
C GLN A 18 5.69 -0.56 -29.72
N ASP A 19 5.63 0.52 -28.94
CA ASP A 19 6.52 0.73 -27.79
C ASP A 19 5.94 1.78 -26.82
N GLY A 20 4.78 1.50 -26.22
CA GLY A 20 4.18 2.39 -25.22
C GLY A 20 2.97 1.81 -24.51
N SER A 21 2.08 1.10 -25.22
CA SER A 21 0.88 0.54 -24.62
C SER A 21 1.15 -0.63 -23.68
N ASP A 22 2.13 -1.48 -24.00
CA ASP A 22 2.42 -2.68 -23.20
C ASP A 22 3.15 -2.34 -21.89
N ALA A 23 3.96 -1.27 -21.87
CA ALA A 23 4.66 -0.81 -20.66
C ALA A 23 3.73 -0.09 -19.68
N GLU A 24 2.74 0.64 -20.19
CA GLU A 24 1.68 1.26 -19.36
C GLU A 24 0.72 0.19 -18.82
N LEU A 25 0.41 -0.85 -19.61
CA LEU A 25 -0.35 -2.03 -19.17
C LEU A 25 0.42 -2.88 -18.14
N GLU A 26 1.73 -3.11 -18.32
CA GLU A 26 2.57 -3.80 -17.33
C GLU A 26 2.70 -2.99 -16.02
N LEU A 27 2.69 -1.66 -16.09
CA LEU A 27 2.69 -0.79 -14.91
C LEU A 27 1.42 -0.96 -14.08
N GLU A 28 0.25 -1.05 -14.73
CA GLU A 28 -1.04 -1.30 -14.06
C GLU A 28 -1.16 -2.72 -13.49
N GLU A 29 -0.59 -3.74 -14.15
CA GLU A 29 -0.67 -5.13 -13.65
C GLU A 29 0.08 -5.36 -12.32
N ASN A 30 1.06 -4.51 -12.00
CA ASN A 30 1.84 -4.63 -10.76
C ASN A 30 1.19 -3.97 -9.55
N PHE A 31 0.25 -3.05 -9.80
CA PHE A 31 -0.52 -2.40 -8.74
C PHE A 31 -1.71 -3.26 -8.36
N GLN A 32 -1.85 -3.54 -7.07
CA GLN A 32 -2.99 -4.31 -6.55
C GLN A 32 -3.66 -3.54 -5.43
N GLU A 33 -4.98 -3.52 -5.48
CA GLU A 33 -5.82 -2.97 -4.41
C GLU A 33 -5.43 -3.60 -3.08
N THR A 34 -5.16 -2.78 -2.09
CA THR A 34 -4.70 -3.20 -0.77
C THR A 34 -5.40 -2.37 0.28
N ILE A 35 -6.02 -3.05 1.23
CA ILE A 35 -6.78 -2.42 2.31
C ILE A 35 -6.12 -2.77 3.64
N ILE A 36 -5.95 -1.78 4.51
CA ILE A 36 -5.47 -1.96 5.87
C ILE A 36 -6.49 -1.39 6.83
N PHE A 37 -6.92 -2.22 7.78
CA PHE A 37 -7.72 -1.82 8.93
C PHE A 37 -6.86 -1.96 10.19
N LEU A 38 -6.59 -0.84 10.86
CA LEU A 38 -5.88 -0.83 12.15
C LEU A 38 -6.83 -0.35 13.25
N LYS A 39 -7.19 -1.23 14.17
CA LYS A 39 -8.07 -0.87 15.29
C LYS A 39 -7.34 0.01 16.29
N LYS A 40 -7.84 1.22 16.50
CA LYS A 40 -7.38 2.14 17.54
C LYS A 40 -8.50 3.07 17.98
N GLU A 41 -8.90 2.96 19.24
CA GLU A 41 -9.79 3.94 19.86
C GLU A 41 -9.07 5.29 19.99
N THR A 42 -9.75 6.35 19.58
CA THR A 42 -9.25 7.72 19.49
C THR A 42 -10.31 8.71 19.96
N PHE A 43 -9.89 9.92 20.24
CA PHE A 43 -10.75 11.06 20.55
C PHE A 43 -10.89 11.98 19.33
N PRO A 44 -11.98 12.76 19.24
CA PRO A 44 -12.15 13.75 18.19
C PRO A 44 -10.93 14.66 18.04
N GLY A 45 -10.43 14.79 16.81
CA GLY A 45 -9.24 15.59 16.46
C GLY A 45 -7.92 14.79 16.44
N GLN A 46 -7.91 13.56 16.91
CA GLN A 46 -6.77 12.65 16.73
C GLN A 46 -6.83 12.00 15.34
N ASN A 47 -5.68 11.84 14.70
CA ASN A 47 -5.56 11.21 13.37
C ASN A 47 -4.51 10.11 13.43
N VAL A 48 -4.88 8.91 12.98
CA VAL A 48 -3.93 7.80 12.85
C VAL A 48 -3.24 7.89 11.50
N PHE A 49 -1.93 7.71 11.53
CA PHE A 49 -1.11 7.50 10.36
C PHE A 49 -0.50 6.10 10.43
N ILE A 50 -0.15 5.54 9.28
CA ILE A 50 0.77 4.41 9.21
C ILE A 50 2.07 4.88 8.57
N ARG A 51 3.17 4.24 8.97
CA ARG A 51 4.42 4.29 8.23
C ARG A 51 4.88 2.86 8.00
N GLY A 52 5.36 2.57 6.81
CA GLY A 52 5.67 1.21 6.42
C GLY A 52 6.52 1.15 5.18
N GLY A 53 6.82 -0.03 4.67
CA GLY A 53 7.66 -0.15 3.50
C GLY A 53 8.07 -1.60 3.26
N VAL A 54 9.05 -1.78 2.40
CA VAL A 54 9.67 -3.09 2.17
C VAL A 54 10.16 -3.64 3.51
N GLY A 55 9.70 -4.84 3.86
CA GLY A 55 9.96 -5.44 5.17
C GLY A 55 11.43 -5.74 5.45
N ASN A 56 11.74 -5.93 6.74
CA ASN A 56 13.10 -6.10 7.26
C ASN A 56 13.88 -7.29 6.64
N GLY A 57 13.23 -8.21 5.92
CA GLY A 57 13.88 -9.31 5.21
C GLY A 57 14.79 -8.89 4.03
N LYS A 58 14.54 -7.76 3.37
CA LYS A 58 15.35 -7.30 2.22
C LYS A 58 16.52 -6.36 2.58
N GLY A 59 16.63 -5.90 3.83
CA GLY A 59 17.74 -5.04 4.26
C GLY A 59 17.84 -3.75 3.43
N CYS A 60 16.72 -3.10 3.16
CA CYS A 60 16.70 -1.80 2.49
C CYS A 60 17.15 -0.71 3.48
N ALA A 61 17.84 0.33 2.99
CA ALA A 61 18.28 1.47 3.80
C ALA A 61 17.44 2.70 3.41
N PRO A 62 16.57 3.21 4.31
CA PRO A 62 15.68 4.33 3.96
C PRO A 62 16.43 5.58 3.51
N ASP A 63 15.87 6.27 2.52
CA ASP A 63 16.34 7.58 2.05
C ASP A 63 15.37 8.69 2.47
N GLU A 64 15.89 9.90 2.66
CA GLU A 64 15.06 11.07 2.98
C GLU A 64 14.15 11.43 1.79
N ASN A 65 14.65 11.30 0.57
CA ASN A 65 13.90 11.48 -0.67
C ASN A 65 13.18 10.17 -1.03
N PRO A 66 11.82 10.14 -1.02
CA PRO A 66 11.05 8.93 -1.29
C PRO A 66 11.32 8.33 -2.68
N GLU A 67 11.66 9.14 -3.69
CA GLU A 67 11.94 8.64 -5.05
C GLU A 67 13.23 7.80 -5.12
N ASN A 68 14.15 8.01 -4.17
CA ASN A 68 15.41 7.27 -4.08
C ASN A 68 15.39 6.25 -2.93
N ASP A 69 14.29 6.15 -2.18
CA ASP A 69 14.17 5.30 -1.01
C ASP A 69 13.91 3.85 -1.45
N PRO A 70 14.87 2.92 -1.31
CA PRO A 70 14.67 1.52 -1.69
C PRO A 70 13.70 0.78 -0.76
N CYS A 71 13.31 1.39 0.37
CA CYS A 71 12.29 0.87 1.27
C CYS A 71 10.88 1.38 0.94
N ALA A 72 10.76 2.43 0.14
CA ALA A 72 9.48 3.00 -0.22
C ALA A 72 8.74 2.13 -1.23
N ILE A 73 7.44 2.00 -1.06
CA ILE A 73 6.57 1.26 -1.98
C ILE A 73 5.64 2.28 -2.64
N PRO A 74 5.65 2.41 -3.98
CA PRO A 74 4.70 3.25 -4.68
C PRO A 74 3.25 2.86 -4.36
N ILE A 75 2.42 3.85 -4.07
CA ILE A 75 0.99 3.68 -3.80
C ILE A 75 0.17 4.74 -4.54
N ASN A 76 -1.07 4.40 -4.87
CA ASN A 76 -2.09 5.35 -5.34
C ASN A 76 -3.30 5.25 -4.41
N HIS A 77 -3.59 6.31 -3.66
CA HIS A 77 -4.76 6.33 -2.79
C HIS A 77 -6.06 6.14 -3.58
N LEU A 78 -6.91 5.25 -3.09
CA LEU A 78 -8.26 5.06 -3.61
C LEU A 78 -9.26 5.94 -2.85
N GLU A 79 -10.32 6.32 -3.55
CA GLU A 79 -11.48 7.00 -2.95
C GLU A 79 -12.16 6.04 -1.98
N LEU A 80 -12.52 6.54 -0.80
CA LEU A 80 -13.14 5.72 0.24
C LEU A 80 -14.66 5.55 0.04
N ASP A 81 -15.26 6.15 -0.98
CA ASP A 81 -16.68 6.03 -1.33
C ASP A 81 -17.64 6.09 -0.12
N MET A 82 -17.37 7.01 0.82
CA MET A 82 -18.18 7.21 2.02
C MET A 82 -18.98 8.52 1.95
N ASP A 83 -20.17 8.53 2.53
CA ASP A 83 -21.06 9.70 2.53
C ASP A 83 -20.50 10.87 3.34
N SER A 84 -19.69 10.57 4.36
CA SER A 84 -19.05 11.58 5.21
C SER A 84 -17.82 12.18 4.53
N GLU A 85 -17.70 13.51 4.54
CA GLU A 85 -16.52 14.18 3.99
C GLU A 85 -15.27 13.92 4.86
N THR A 86 -14.12 13.68 4.21
CA THR A 86 -12.83 13.40 4.86
C THR A 86 -11.70 14.37 4.46
N PRO A 87 -11.95 15.69 4.43
CA PRO A 87 -11.11 16.63 3.68
C PRO A 87 -9.66 16.70 4.16
N LEU A 88 -9.39 16.53 5.47
CA LEU A 88 -8.01 16.52 5.99
C LEU A 88 -7.24 15.28 5.53
N ARG A 89 -7.87 14.10 5.59
CA ARG A 89 -7.25 12.86 5.12
C ARG A 89 -6.98 12.95 3.63
N ASP A 90 -7.94 13.45 2.86
CA ASP A 90 -7.83 13.52 1.40
C ASP A 90 -6.76 14.52 0.97
N GLU A 91 -6.67 15.70 1.61
CA GLU A 91 -5.58 16.67 1.38
C GLU A 91 -4.20 16.03 1.65
N TRP A 92 -4.07 15.21 2.69
CA TRP A 92 -2.81 14.53 3.01
C TRP A 92 -2.50 13.39 2.03
N ALA A 93 -3.52 12.65 1.61
CA ALA A 93 -3.41 11.53 0.69
C ALA A 93 -3.01 11.97 -0.73
N GLU A 94 -3.45 13.16 -1.19
CA GLU A 94 -3.11 13.70 -2.52
C GLU A 94 -1.60 13.78 -2.78
N SER A 95 -0.81 13.99 -1.73
CA SER A 95 0.66 14.12 -1.82
C SER A 95 1.40 12.88 -1.32
N ASP A 96 0.69 11.86 -0.84
CA ASP A 96 1.28 10.62 -0.38
C ASP A 96 1.34 9.60 -1.52
N LEU A 97 2.51 9.53 -2.17
CA LEU A 97 2.75 8.65 -3.32
C LEU A 97 3.49 7.37 -2.94
N PHE A 98 3.90 7.24 -1.67
CA PHE A 98 4.75 6.14 -1.23
C PHE A 98 4.46 5.72 0.21
N LEU A 99 4.17 4.42 0.42
CA LEU A 99 4.26 3.85 1.76
C LEU A 99 5.74 3.76 2.16
N ARG A 100 6.15 4.58 3.14
CA ARG A 100 7.54 4.68 3.63
C ARG A 100 7.63 4.85 5.16
N TRP A 101 8.82 4.66 5.72
CA TRP A 101 9.10 4.82 7.16
C TRP A 101 9.26 6.28 7.61
N GLY A 102 9.52 7.18 6.65
CA GLY A 102 9.68 8.61 6.87
C GLY A 102 8.36 9.38 6.91
N GLU A 103 8.47 10.69 7.11
CA GLU A 103 7.34 11.62 7.01
C GLU A 103 7.02 11.95 5.55
N ASN A 104 5.80 12.43 5.30
CA ASN A 104 5.33 12.82 3.98
C ASN A 104 5.20 14.33 3.87
N LYS A 105 5.75 14.91 2.81
CA LYS A 105 5.67 16.35 2.55
C LYS A 105 4.44 16.61 1.67
N VAL A 106 3.44 17.29 2.23
CA VAL A 106 2.22 17.65 1.50
C VAL A 106 2.47 18.89 0.64
N ASN A 107 3.14 19.90 1.20
CA ASN A 107 3.55 21.09 0.45
C ASN A 107 4.78 21.74 1.09
N GLU A 108 5.19 22.93 0.61
CA GLU A 108 6.38 23.62 1.13
C GLU A 108 6.34 23.91 2.63
N ASN A 109 5.14 24.02 3.21
CA ASN A 109 4.92 24.43 4.60
C ASN A 109 4.26 23.35 5.46
N MET A 110 3.97 22.17 4.89
CA MET A 110 3.26 21.10 5.59
C MET A 110 3.96 19.76 5.37
N THR A 111 4.32 19.15 6.49
CA THR A 111 4.77 17.77 6.57
C THR A 111 3.81 17.04 7.49
N VAL A 112 3.35 15.86 7.08
CA VAL A 112 2.50 14.98 7.87
C VAL A 112 3.27 13.75 8.30
N PRO A 113 2.87 13.10 9.42
CA PRO A 113 3.63 12.01 9.96
C PRO A 113 3.77 10.81 9.03
N GLY A 114 2.88 10.55 8.09
CA GLY A 114 2.99 9.38 7.21
C GLY A 114 1.75 9.23 6.35
N THR A 115 1.42 7.99 6.00
CA THR A 115 0.23 7.66 5.24
C THR A 115 -1.01 7.84 6.10
N PRO A 116 -1.95 8.72 5.72
CA PRO A 116 -3.10 9.04 6.54
C PRO A 116 -4.14 7.92 6.49
N ALA A 117 -4.62 7.50 7.66
CA ALA A 117 -5.76 6.59 7.78
C ALA A 117 -7.04 7.37 8.07
N GLN A 118 -8.18 6.82 7.67
CA GLN A 118 -9.50 7.37 7.94
C GLN A 118 -10.21 6.54 9.01
N TRP A 119 -10.78 7.19 10.02
CA TRP A 119 -11.62 6.51 11.00
C TRP A 119 -12.89 5.99 10.31
N THR A 120 -13.26 4.73 10.56
CA THR A 120 -14.46 4.11 10.00
C THR A 120 -15.22 3.30 11.04
N THR A 121 -16.50 3.05 10.76
CA THR A 121 -17.36 2.13 11.50
C THR A 121 -18.09 1.15 10.57
N SER A 122 -18.48 0.01 11.10
CA SER A 122 -19.37 -0.96 10.44
C SER A 122 -20.86 -0.71 10.70
N GLU A 123 -21.20 0.30 11.52
CA GLU A 123 -22.58 0.60 11.90
C GLU A 123 -23.30 1.42 10.81
N GLU A 124 -24.21 0.78 10.07
CA GLU A 124 -24.98 1.44 9.01
C GLU A 124 -25.78 2.65 9.54
N GLY A 125 -25.67 3.77 8.83
CA GLY A 125 -26.38 5.02 9.15
C GLY A 125 -25.67 5.95 10.13
N GLU A 126 -24.53 5.55 10.67
CA GLU A 126 -23.63 6.42 11.43
C GLU A 126 -22.65 7.17 10.50
N ASP A 127 -22.17 8.33 10.95
CA ASP A 127 -21.11 9.05 10.26
C ASP A 127 -19.87 8.15 10.13
N TYR A 128 -19.20 8.24 8.98
CA TYR A 128 -18.03 7.42 8.62
C TYR A 128 -18.29 5.90 8.58
N PHE A 129 -19.56 5.50 8.40
CA PHE A 129 -19.86 4.14 7.96
C PHE A 129 -19.10 3.83 6.66
N HIS A 130 -18.47 2.67 6.60
CA HIS A 130 -17.79 2.20 5.40
C HIS A 130 -18.14 0.73 5.13
N SER A 131 -18.62 0.43 3.93
CA SER A 131 -19.15 -0.90 3.56
C SER A 131 -18.13 -2.03 3.65
N LEU A 132 -16.84 -1.72 3.42
CA LEU A 132 -15.74 -2.69 3.58
C LEU A 132 -15.30 -2.89 5.03
N ASN A 133 -15.72 -2.03 5.98
CA ASN A 133 -15.46 -2.26 7.40
C ASN A 133 -16.58 -3.15 7.97
N THR A 134 -16.26 -4.42 8.21
CA THR A 134 -17.16 -5.38 8.88
C THR A 134 -16.70 -5.73 10.29
N TYR A 135 -15.78 -4.96 10.85
CA TYR A 135 -15.02 -5.34 12.05
C TYR A 135 -15.45 -4.60 13.31
N GLY A 136 -16.32 -3.60 13.19
CA GLY A 136 -16.80 -2.75 14.27
C GLY A 136 -16.34 -1.31 14.15
N GLU A 137 -16.51 -0.57 15.25
CA GLU A 137 -16.04 0.80 15.40
C GLU A 137 -14.53 0.89 15.61
N HIS A 138 -13.97 2.09 15.40
CA HIS A 138 -12.58 2.43 15.68
C HIS A 138 -11.54 1.72 14.81
N TYR A 139 -11.92 1.28 13.62
CA TYR A 139 -10.96 0.84 12.62
C TYR A 139 -10.55 2.01 11.75
N TRP A 140 -9.24 2.25 11.74
CA TRP A 140 -8.61 3.22 10.87
C TRP A 140 -8.23 2.54 9.56
N MET A 141 -8.87 2.96 8.48
CA MET A 141 -8.75 2.39 7.16
C MET A 141 -7.72 3.15 6.32
N VAL A 142 -6.86 2.40 5.65
CA VAL A 142 -6.06 2.88 4.52
C VAL A 142 -6.42 2.03 3.31
N HIS A 143 -6.63 2.68 2.16
CA HIS A 143 -7.07 2.05 0.93
C HIS A 143 -6.33 2.68 -0.25
N PHE A 144 -5.57 1.85 -0.94
CA PHE A 144 -4.75 2.26 -2.08
C PHE A 144 -4.53 1.09 -3.03
N ASP A 145 -4.12 1.40 -4.25
CA ASP A 145 -3.38 0.45 -5.08
C ASP A 145 -1.90 0.51 -4.70
N MET A 146 -1.25 -0.65 -4.57
CA MET A 146 0.15 -0.77 -4.18
C MET A 146 0.94 -1.56 -5.22
N ASP A 147 2.14 -1.08 -5.58
CA ASP A 147 3.06 -1.79 -6.48
C ASP A 147 3.67 -3.02 -5.78
N CYS A 148 3.02 -4.17 -5.93
CA CYS A 148 3.45 -5.43 -5.31
C CYS A 148 4.78 -5.94 -5.90
N SER A 149 5.24 -5.45 -7.06
CA SER A 149 6.49 -5.88 -7.69
C SER A 149 7.73 -5.54 -6.85
N LYS A 150 7.60 -4.57 -5.91
CA LYS A 150 8.67 -4.20 -4.98
C LYS A 150 8.87 -5.21 -3.84
N LEU A 151 7.88 -6.04 -3.57
CA LEU A 151 7.80 -6.86 -2.37
C LEU A 151 8.46 -8.23 -2.54
N ASP A 152 8.68 -8.95 -1.43
CA ASP A 152 9.03 -10.37 -1.44
C ASP A 152 7.75 -11.16 -1.16
N ASN A 153 7.25 -11.91 -2.15
CA ASN A 153 5.99 -12.65 -2.07
C ASN A 153 4.79 -11.82 -1.57
N GLY A 154 4.78 -10.53 -1.91
CA GLY A 154 3.70 -9.60 -1.57
C GLY A 154 3.69 -9.09 -0.13
N PHE A 155 4.69 -9.42 0.70
CA PHE A 155 4.73 -8.95 2.09
C PHE A 155 5.39 -7.58 2.25
N PHE A 156 4.82 -6.75 3.12
CA PHE A 156 5.36 -5.46 3.54
C PHE A 156 5.14 -5.24 5.03
N ASP A 157 5.92 -4.33 5.62
CA ASP A 157 5.84 -4.01 7.04
C ASP A 157 5.21 -2.64 7.23
N PHE A 158 4.45 -2.45 8.30
CA PHE A 158 4.02 -1.12 8.73
C PHE A 158 3.81 -1.03 10.24
N LYS A 159 3.74 0.19 10.73
CA LYS A 159 3.44 0.51 12.12
C LYS A 159 2.58 1.77 12.20
N GLY A 160 1.64 1.77 13.13
CA GLY A 160 0.79 2.90 13.47
C GLY A 160 1.56 4.02 14.15
N TYR A 161 1.12 5.25 13.87
CA TYR A 161 1.63 6.48 14.44
C TYR A 161 0.49 7.41 14.82
N LEU A 162 0.51 7.91 16.05
CA LEU A 162 -0.54 8.75 16.61
C LEU A 162 0.09 9.77 17.57
N ASP A 163 -0.22 11.05 17.39
CA ASP A 163 0.19 12.15 18.30
C ASP A 163 1.69 12.15 18.66
N GLY A 164 2.55 11.93 17.66
CA GLY A 164 3.99 11.95 17.88
C GLY A 164 4.57 10.62 18.39
N GLN A 165 3.76 9.58 18.55
CA GLN A 165 4.15 8.30 19.13
C GLN A 165 3.91 7.14 18.16
N TRP A 166 4.87 6.23 18.12
CA TRP A 166 4.75 4.94 17.45
C TRP A 166 3.96 3.95 18.29
N GLU A 167 3.41 2.92 17.64
CA GLU A 167 3.12 1.68 18.34
C GLU A 167 4.36 1.11 19.05
N ASN A 168 4.12 0.29 20.05
CA ASN A 168 5.15 -0.54 20.66
C ASN A 168 5.62 -1.60 19.66
N ASP A 169 6.83 -2.10 19.87
CA ASP A 169 7.29 -3.28 19.15
C ASP A 169 6.44 -4.49 19.53
N ILE A 170 6.00 -5.22 18.51
CA ILE A 170 5.27 -6.47 18.65
C ILE A 170 6.16 -7.65 18.27
N ASN A 171 5.70 -8.87 18.52
CA ASN A 171 6.27 -10.05 17.89
C ASN A 171 5.18 -10.65 17.00
N GLN A 172 5.15 -10.25 15.73
CA GLN A 172 4.06 -10.58 14.80
C GLN A 172 3.83 -12.09 14.75
N GLY A 173 2.62 -12.51 15.11
CA GLY A 173 2.19 -13.90 15.02
C GLY A 173 1.78 -14.27 13.60
N ALA A 174 1.44 -15.55 13.38
CA ALA A 174 0.78 -15.97 12.16
C ALA A 174 -0.60 -15.32 12.04
N CYS A 175 -0.92 -14.74 10.89
CA CYS A 175 -2.25 -14.22 10.61
C CYS A 175 -3.25 -15.36 10.38
N GLY A 176 -4.50 -15.13 10.77
CA GLY A 176 -5.65 -15.90 10.29
C GLY A 176 -6.20 -15.32 8.99
N GLY A 177 -7.31 -15.85 8.50
CA GLY A 177 -7.98 -15.42 7.26
C GLY A 177 -7.72 -16.37 6.08
N ASP A 178 -8.45 -16.18 4.99
CA ASP A 178 -8.42 -17.09 3.84
C ASP A 178 -7.21 -16.86 2.90
N ALA A 179 -6.59 -15.69 2.98
CA ALA A 179 -5.42 -15.29 2.21
C ALA A 179 -4.15 -15.20 3.05
N ALA A 180 -4.20 -15.70 4.30
CA ALA A 180 -3.07 -15.69 5.20
C ALA A 180 -1.95 -16.61 4.72
N GLU A 181 -0.74 -16.05 4.66
CA GLU A 181 0.49 -16.78 4.38
C GLU A 181 1.58 -16.43 5.39
N THR A 182 2.63 -17.24 5.45
CA THR A 182 3.75 -17.02 6.36
C THR A 182 4.88 -16.27 5.63
N PRO A 183 5.29 -15.07 6.06
CA PRO A 183 6.41 -14.36 5.47
C PRO A 183 7.73 -15.12 5.67
N SER A 184 8.69 -14.88 4.78
CA SER A 184 10.04 -15.46 4.84
C SER A 184 10.90 -14.90 5.99
N TYR A 185 10.40 -13.86 6.68
CA TYR A 185 11.09 -13.11 7.72
C TYR A 185 10.14 -12.79 8.90
N THR A 186 10.72 -12.37 10.02
CA THR A 186 9.98 -11.87 11.19
C THR A 186 10.17 -10.37 11.33
N SER A 187 9.20 -9.68 11.93
CA SER A 187 9.27 -8.24 12.17
C SER A 187 8.78 -7.88 13.57
N SER A 188 9.29 -6.76 14.09
CA SER A 188 8.75 -6.11 15.29
C SER A 188 7.60 -5.15 14.99
N ASN A 189 7.21 -5.07 13.72
CA ASN A 189 6.11 -4.29 13.18
C ASN A 189 5.00 -5.24 12.69
N HIS A 190 3.87 -4.68 12.24
CA HIS A 190 2.87 -5.46 11.54
C HIS A 190 3.41 -5.90 10.18
N ILE A 191 3.13 -7.14 9.79
CA ILE A 191 3.44 -7.66 8.45
C ILE A 191 2.11 -7.85 7.72
N ALA A 192 1.91 -7.07 6.67
CA ALA A 192 0.74 -7.10 5.81
C ALA A 192 1.08 -7.66 4.42
N ARG A 193 0.05 -7.87 3.60
CA ARG A 193 0.13 -8.47 2.28
C ARG A 193 -0.56 -7.59 1.24
N CYS A 194 0.17 -7.28 0.18
CA CYS A 194 -0.28 -6.52 -0.98
C CYS A 194 -1.31 -7.33 -1.78
N GLY A 195 -2.39 -6.69 -2.21
CA GLY A 195 -3.49 -7.34 -2.93
C GLY A 195 -4.61 -7.91 -2.05
N TYR A 196 -4.65 -7.56 -0.75
CA TYR A 196 -5.53 -8.19 0.23
C TYR A 196 -6.11 -7.19 1.24
N VAL A 197 -7.13 -7.63 1.97
CA VAL A 197 -7.63 -6.95 3.17
C VAL A 197 -6.79 -7.41 4.36
N ASN A 198 -6.14 -6.47 5.03
CA ASN A 198 -5.27 -6.73 6.17
C ASN A 198 -5.83 -6.07 7.43
N VAL A 199 -6.07 -6.85 8.48
CA VAL A 199 -6.75 -6.39 9.69
C VAL A 199 -5.86 -6.61 10.91
N PHE A 200 -5.65 -5.53 11.66
CA PHE A 200 -4.76 -5.50 12.82
C PHE A 200 -5.40 -4.72 13.97
N GLU A 201 -4.88 -4.92 15.18
CA GLU A 201 -5.21 -4.13 16.35
C GLU A 201 -3.95 -3.52 16.95
N TRP A 202 -4.07 -2.27 17.40
CA TRP A 202 -2.94 -1.49 17.88
C TRP A 202 -2.15 -2.19 18.99
N ASN A 203 -0.84 -2.29 18.85
CA ASN A 203 0.08 -3.01 19.74
C ASN A 203 -0.23 -4.53 19.90
N GLN A 204 -1.02 -5.14 19.02
CA GLN A 204 -1.36 -6.56 19.11
C GLN A 204 -0.61 -7.39 18.05
N PRO A 205 -0.09 -8.57 18.39
CA PRO A 205 0.59 -9.44 17.42
C PRO A 205 -0.36 -10.25 16.54
N GLN A 206 -1.67 -10.22 16.76
CA GLN A 206 -2.66 -10.96 15.96
C GLN A 206 -3.10 -10.15 14.75
N CYS A 207 -3.48 -10.86 13.68
CA CYS A 207 -3.93 -10.28 12.43
C CYS A 207 -4.84 -11.24 11.67
N THR A 208 -5.63 -10.67 10.77
CA THR A 208 -6.40 -11.41 9.75
C THR A 208 -6.03 -10.86 8.38
N ILE A 209 -5.81 -11.75 7.40
CA ILE A 209 -5.57 -11.39 6.00
C ILE A 209 -6.54 -12.18 5.13
N ASP A 210 -7.44 -11.47 4.44
CA ASP A 210 -8.51 -12.04 3.63
C ASP A 210 -8.44 -11.51 2.19
N SER A 211 -8.99 -12.30 1.27
CA SER A 211 -9.20 -11.92 -0.13
C SER A 211 -10.12 -10.71 -0.25
N ILE A 212 -9.85 -9.84 -1.22
CA ILE A 212 -10.77 -8.75 -1.58
C ILE A 212 -12.01 -9.39 -2.25
N PHE A 213 -13.20 -8.92 -1.84
CA PHE A 213 -14.50 -9.55 -2.12
C PHE A 213 -14.88 -9.68 -3.59
#